data_AF-A0A0A1SNR7-F1
#
_entry.id   AF-A0A0A1SNR7-F1
#
_cell.length_a   1.000
_cell.length_b   1.000
_cell.length_c   1.000
_cell.angle_alpha   90.00
_cell.angle_beta   90.00
_cell.angle_gamma   90.00
#
_symmetry.space_group_name_H-M   'P 1'
#
loop_
_entity.id
_entity.type
_entity.pdbx_description
1 polymer ?
#
loop_
_entity_poly.entity_id
_entity_poly.type
_entity_poly.pdbx_seq_one_letter_code
_entity_poly.pdbx_strand_id
1 'polypeptide(L)'
;MKPATLFAVAFASVATALPVTDAIVSDLAARGTIQFSCTAANTKIINAAQTRCKSLADAGVTGTTNDVLMNRFFKASDATTKAAVKAVYTKLQKECVNNSGSGKLTCGNDKSDLCVGESYAVTYGSTNTIVFCDNYFNNVVATSSCKSIDRGMGLLHQSSQPSLCQGY
;
A
#
# COMPACT_ATOMS: atom_id res chain seq x y z
N MET A 1 54.70 17.76 -22.85
CA MET A 1 53.95 16.62 -22.29
C MET A 1 54.45 16.39 -20.88
N LYS A 2 53.58 16.52 -19.86
CA LYS A 2 53.93 16.48 -18.43
C LYS A 2 53.09 15.35 -17.80
N PRO A 3 53.67 14.42 -17.01
CA PRO A 3 52.91 13.30 -16.47
C PRO A 3 52.06 13.75 -15.27
N ALA A 4 50.83 13.26 -15.19
CA ALA A 4 49.95 13.48 -14.06
C ALA A 4 50.24 12.44 -12.97
N THR A 5 50.68 12.89 -11.81
CA THR A 5 50.85 12.11 -10.59
C THR A 5 49.48 11.87 -9.95
N LEU A 6 49.03 10.61 -9.86
CA LEU A 6 47.85 10.23 -9.07
C LEU A 6 48.20 10.24 -7.58
N PHE A 7 47.52 11.08 -6.80
CA PHE A 7 47.48 10.97 -5.34
C PHE A 7 46.38 9.98 -4.95
N ALA A 8 46.77 8.83 -4.37
CA ALA A 8 45.85 7.95 -3.68
C ALA A 8 45.70 8.42 -2.23
N VAL A 9 44.51 8.89 -1.85
CA VAL A 9 44.17 9.19 -0.45
C VAL A 9 43.57 7.93 0.16
N ALA A 10 44.31 7.30 1.08
CA ALA A 10 43.80 6.21 1.90
C ALA A 10 42.95 6.79 3.04
N PHE A 11 41.66 6.49 3.07
CA PHE A 11 40.80 6.76 4.22
C PHE A 11 40.89 5.59 5.20
N ALA A 12 41.52 5.82 6.36
CA ALA A 12 41.44 4.93 7.50
C ALA A 12 40.20 5.28 8.32
N SER A 13 39.20 4.40 8.36
CA SER A 13 38.01 4.56 9.18
C SER A 13 38.28 4.05 10.60
N VAL A 14 38.31 4.95 11.58
CA VAL A 14 38.27 4.59 13.00
C VAL A 14 36.81 4.30 13.36
N ALA A 15 36.50 3.06 13.75
CA ALA A 15 35.20 2.67 14.24
C ALA A 15 35.10 3.00 15.75
N THR A 16 34.52 4.15 16.08
CA THR A 16 34.01 4.40 17.42
C THR A 16 32.58 3.87 17.51
N ALA A 17 32.38 2.78 18.24
CA ALA A 17 31.05 2.27 18.55
C ALA A 17 30.37 3.24 19.52
N LEU A 18 29.37 3.98 19.04
CA LEU A 18 28.47 4.77 19.87
C LEU A 18 27.50 3.81 20.58
N PRO A 19 27.19 4.02 21.88
CA PRO A 19 26.22 3.20 22.58
C PRO A 19 24.84 3.44 21.97
N VAL A 20 24.27 2.37 21.43
CA VAL A 20 22.90 2.32 20.91
C VAL A 20 21.96 2.37 22.11
N THR A 21 21.40 3.54 22.41
CA THR A 21 20.34 3.68 23.42
C THR A 21 19.01 3.21 22.85
N ASP A 22 18.10 2.75 23.71
CA ASP A 22 16.80 2.13 23.38
C ASP A 22 15.91 2.93 22.40
N ALA A 23 16.23 4.20 22.14
CA ALA A 23 15.58 5.04 21.15
C ALA A 23 15.66 4.52 19.70
N ILE A 24 16.71 3.75 19.35
CA ILE A 24 16.86 3.16 18.00
C ILE A 24 16.24 1.77 17.85
N VAL A 25 15.76 1.17 18.94
CA VAL A 25 14.99 -0.09 18.88
C VAL A 25 13.52 0.17 18.49
N SER A 26 13.11 1.44 18.38
CA SER A 26 11.75 1.84 17.96
C SER A 26 11.53 1.87 16.44
N ASP A 27 12.60 1.77 15.61
CA ASP A 27 12.44 1.82 14.15
C ASP A 27 12.44 0.44 13.46
N LEU A 28 12.22 -0.64 14.23
CA LEU A 28 11.89 -1.94 13.67
C LEU A 28 10.37 -2.15 13.63
N ALA A 29 9.64 -1.18 13.06
CA ALA A 29 8.22 -1.32 12.81
C ALA A 29 8.00 -2.25 11.59
N ALA A 30 7.38 -3.39 11.84
CA ALA A 30 6.98 -4.35 10.81
C ALA A 30 6.12 -3.69 9.72
N ARG A 31 6.33 -4.12 8.48
CA ARG A 31 5.77 -3.51 7.26
C ARG A 31 4.33 -3.99 7.09
N GLY A 32 3.39 -3.11 7.40
CA GLY A 32 1.95 -3.36 7.55
C GLY A 32 1.35 -2.79 8.84
N THR A 33 2.19 -2.31 9.76
CA THR A 33 1.74 -1.67 11.01
C THR A 33 0.97 -0.38 10.72
N ILE A 34 -0.25 -0.27 11.25
CA ILE A 34 -0.98 1.01 11.32
C ILE A 34 -0.16 1.94 12.22
N GLN A 35 0.38 3.03 11.66
CA GLN A 35 1.16 3.97 12.48
C GLN A 35 0.28 4.66 13.53
N PHE A 36 0.92 5.11 14.61
CA PHE A 36 0.35 5.58 15.89
C PHE A 36 -0.68 6.73 15.78
N SER A 37 -0.95 7.27 14.59
CA SER A 37 -1.91 8.35 14.33
C SER A 37 -3.37 7.89 14.27
N CYS A 38 -3.65 6.59 14.26
CA CYS A 38 -5.01 6.07 14.23
C CYS A 38 -5.61 5.83 15.62
N THR A 39 -6.83 6.33 15.86
CA THR A 39 -7.62 5.95 17.04
C THR A 39 -7.97 4.45 17.01
N ALA A 40 -8.25 3.86 18.16
CA ALA A 40 -8.65 2.45 18.24
C ALA A 40 -9.89 2.12 17.37
N ALA A 41 -10.83 3.07 17.26
CA ALA A 41 -12.01 2.94 16.40
C ALA A 41 -11.62 2.91 14.91
N ASN A 42 -10.77 3.83 14.46
CA ASN A 42 -10.30 3.88 13.07
C ASN A 42 -9.46 2.65 12.72
N THR A 43 -8.63 2.18 13.65
CA THR A 43 -7.87 0.93 13.52
C THR A 43 -8.78 -0.28 13.29
N LYS A 44 -9.90 -0.39 14.04
CA LYS A 44 -10.88 -1.45 13.82
C LYS A 44 -11.53 -1.37 12.44
N ILE A 45 -11.82 -0.16 11.96
CA ILE A 45 -12.37 0.07 10.62
C ILE A 45 -11.38 -0.36 9.54
N ILE A 46 -10.10 0.03 9.65
CA ILE A 46 -9.05 -0.34 8.69
C ILE A 46 -8.86 -1.86 8.65
N ASN A 47 -8.80 -2.52 9.81
CA ASN A 47 -8.66 -3.98 9.87
C ASN A 47 -9.84 -4.70 9.18
N ALA A 48 -11.08 -4.22 9.38
CA ALA A 48 -12.24 -4.76 8.69
C ALA A 48 -12.17 -4.50 7.17
N ALA A 49 -11.69 -3.33 6.76
CA ALA A 49 -11.47 -2.99 5.35
C ALA A 49 -10.40 -3.88 4.70
N GLN A 50 -9.32 -4.22 5.42
CA GLN A 50 -8.29 -5.16 4.97
C GLN A 50 -8.86 -6.56 4.68
N THR A 51 -9.66 -7.11 5.60
CA THR A 51 -10.34 -8.39 5.38
C THR A 51 -11.24 -8.33 4.14
N ARG A 52 -12.00 -7.24 3.97
CA ARG A 52 -12.86 -7.04 2.79
C ARG A 52 -12.05 -6.88 1.50
N CYS A 53 -10.96 -6.10 1.53
CA CYS A 53 -10.02 -5.90 0.42
C CYS A 53 -9.48 -7.24 -0.06
N LYS A 54 -9.00 -8.10 0.85
CA LYS A 54 -8.51 -9.43 0.51
C LYS A 54 -9.59 -10.27 -0.16
N SER A 55 -10.79 -10.30 0.41
CA SER A 55 -11.93 -11.04 -0.18
C SER A 55 -12.26 -10.55 -1.59
N LEU A 56 -12.20 -9.24 -1.85
CA LEU A 56 -12.39 -8.68 -3.18
C LEU A 56 -11.24 -9.05 -4.14
N ALA A 57 -10.00 -9.05 -3.66
CA ALA A 57 -8.84 -9.47 -4.45
C ALA A 57 -8.91 -10.96 -4.83
N ASP A 58 -9.31 -11.82 -3.88
CA ASP A 58 -9.58 -13.24 -4.11
C ASP A 58 -10.66 -13.43 -5.18
N ALA A 59 -11.77 -12.68 -5.09
CA ALA A 59 -12.82 -12.69 -6.10
C ALA A 59 -12.33 -12.19 -7.47
N GLY A 60 -11.42 -11.20 -7.51
CA GLY A 60 -10.78 -10.71 -8.73
C GLY A 60 -9.96 -11.79 -9.44
N VAL A 61 -9.18 -12.58 -8.68
CA VAL A 61 -8.45 -13.76 -9.21
C VAL A 61 -9.43 -14.74 -9.84
N THR A 62 -10.50 -15.12 -9.14
CA THR A 62 -11.52 -16.03 -9.67
C THR A 62 -12.22 -15.44 -10.90
N GLY A 63 -12.50 -14.14 -10.89
CA GLY A 63 -13.16 -13.42 -11.97
C GLY A 63 -12.40 -13.46 -13.30
N THR A 64 -11.08 -13.66 -13.29
CA THR A 64 -10.28 -13.80 -14.52
C THR A 64 -10.65 -15.01 -15.38
N THR A 65 -11.33 -15.99 -14.80
CA THR A 65 -11.84 -17.17 -15.53
C THR A 65 -13.12 -16.88 -16.32
N ASN A 66 -13.75 -15.72 -16.12
CA ASN A 66 -15.00 -15.33 -16.77
C ASN A 66 -14.76 -14.28 -17.86
N ASP A 67 -14.90 -14.71 -19.12
CA ASP A 67 -14.68 -13.86 -20.30
C ASP A 67 -15.61 -12.66 -20.38
N VAL A 68 -16.86 -12.79 -19.90
CA VAL A 68 -17.83 -11.68 -19.88
C VAL A 68 -17.36 -10.59 -18.93
N LEU A 69 -16.85 -10.96 -17.74
CA LEU A 69 -16.30 -10.01 -16.78
C LEU A 69 -14.99 -9.39 -17.30
N MET A 70 -14.10 -10.21 -17.86
CA MET A 70 -12.83 -9.74 -18.44
C MET A 70 -13.07 -8.71 -19.55
N ASN A 71 -13.96 -9.01 -20.50
CA ASN A 71 -14.29 -8.06 -21.57
C ASN A 71 -15.03 -6.82 -21.04
N ARG A 72 -15.87 -6.96 -20.00
CA ARG A 72 -16.57 -5.82 -19.41
C ARG A 72 -15.61 -4.81 -18.76
N PHE A 73 -14.64 -5.29 -17.97
CA PHE A 73 -13.78 -4.42 -17.15
C PHE A 73 -12.43 -4.12 -17.80
N PHE A 74 -11.81 -5.11 -18.44
CA PHE A 74 -10.46 -5.01 -19.03
C PHE A 74 -10.45 -4.94 -20.55
N LYS A 75 -11.62 -5.04 -21.19
CA LYS A 75 -11.81 -4.93 -22.65
C LYS A 75 -11.11 -6.01 -23.48
N ALA A 76 -10.56 -7.04 -22.83
CA ALA A 76 -9.95 -8.19 -23.47
C ALA A 76 -10.06 -9.42 -22.55
N SER A 77 -10.18 -10.61 -23.16
CA SER A 77 -10.27 -11.91 -22.47
C SER A 77 -9.28 -12.94 -22.98
N ASP A 78 -8.25 -12.53 -23.72
CA ASP A 78 -7.17 -13.41 -24.16
C ASP A 78 -6.33 -13.91 -22.95
N ALA A 79 -5.59 -14.99 -23.16
CA ALA A 79 -4.83 -15.66 -22.11
C ALA A 79 -3.77 -14.75 -21.47
N THR A 80 -3.13 -13.88 -22.25
CA THR A 80 -2.09 -12.96 -21.77
C THR A 80 -2.69 -11.90 -20.86
N THR A 81 -3.81 -11.28 -21.27
CA THR A 81 -4.53 -10.30 -20.45
C THR A 81 -5.04 -10.92 -19.15
N LYS A 82 -5.65 -12.11 -19.21
CA LYS A 82 -6.12 -12.83 -18.02
C LYS A 82 -4.99 -13.13 -17.04
N ALA A 83 -3.84 -13.59 -17.55
CA ALA A 83 -2.66 -13.87 -16.73
C ALA A 83 -2.13 -12.59 -16.05
N ALA A 84 -2.06 -11.47 -16.77
CA ALA A 84 -1.63 -10.19 -16.22
C ALA A 84 -2.56 -9.70 -15.11
N VAL A 85 -3.88 -9.70 -15.34
CA VAL A 85 -4.88 -9.30 -14.34
C VAL A 85 -4.82 -10.21 -13.11
N LYS A 86 -4.71 -11.53 -13.32
CA LYS A 86 -4.57 -12.51 -12.23
C LYS A 86 -3.31 -12.27 -11.40
N ALA A 87 -2.20 -11.95 -12.04
CA ALA A 87 -0.94 -11.64 -11.36
C ALA A 87 -1.08 -10.39 -10.47
N VAL A 88 -1.72 -9.32 -10.97
CA VAL A 88 -1.98 -8.10 -10.19
C VAL A 88 -2.87 -8.40 -8.99
N TYR A 89 -4.00 -9.09 -9.16
CA TYR A 89 -4.86 -9.44 -8.03
C TYR A 89 -4.17 -10.35 -7.01
N THR A 90 -3.29 -11.25 -7.46
CA THR A 90 -2.47 -12.07 -6.55
C THR A 90 -1.52 -11.21 -5.71
N LYS A 91 -0.93 -10.15 -6.28
CA LYS A 91 -0.12 -9.19 -5.51
C LYS A 91 -1.01 -8.41 -4.53
N LEU A 92 -2.19 -7.96 -4.97
CA LEU A 92 -3.15 -7.24 -4.13
C LEU A 92 -3.61 -8.04 -2.92
N GLN A 93 -3.75 -9.37 -3.03
CA GLN A 93 -4.05 -10.22 -1.88
C GLN A 93 -3.04 -10.04 -0.72
N LYS A 94 -1.76 -9.78 -1.04
CA LYS A 94 -0.70 -9.55 -0.05
C LYS A 94 -0.77 -8.13 0.52
N GLU A 95 -1.03 -7.14 -0.33
CA GLU A 95 -1.18 -5.72 0.08
C GLU A 95 -2.43 -5.48 0.93
N CYS A 96 -3.50 -6.24 0.72
CA CYS A 96 -4.73 -6.15 1.50
C CYS A 96 -4.59 -6.72 2.93
N VAL A 97 -3.53 -7.48 3.23
CA VAL A 97 -3.36 -8.15 4.53
C VAL A 97 -2.36 -7.41 5.40
N ASN A 98 -2.72 -7.24 6.66
CA ASN A 98 -1.87 -6.62 7.67
C ASN A 98 -0.55 -7.40 7.80
N ASN A 99 0.57 -6.69 7.80
CA ASN A 99 1.93 -7.22 7.96
C ASN A 99 2.48 -8.12 6.83
N SER A 100 1.87 -8.14 5.64
CA SER A 100 2.37 -8.93 4.49
C SER A 100 2.59 -8.15 3.18
N GLY A 101 2.16 -6.90 3.13
CA GLY A 101 2.31 -5.99 1.99
C GLY A 101 3.54 -5.09 2.08
N SER A 102 3.86 -4.43 0.97
CA SER A 102 4.88 -3.39 0.86
C SER A 102 4.37 -2.02 1.36
N GLY A 103 3.05 -1.84 1.46
CA GLY A 103 2.41 -0.61 1.89
C GLY A 103 2.39 -0.34 3.40
N LYS A 104 2.57 0.92 3.79
CA LYS A 104 2.29 1.44 5.14
C LYS A 104 0.87 2.03 5.17
N LEU A 105 0.11 1.77 6.23
CA LEU A 105 -1.22 2.35 6.42
C LEU A 105 -1.16 3.38 7.56
N THR A 106 -1.76 4.56 7.35
CA THR A 106 -1.79 5.62 8.36
C THR A 106 -3.09 6.43 8.30
N CYS A 107 -3.47 7.06 9.40
CA CYS A 107 -4.60 7.98 9.47
C CYS A 107 -4.17 9.42 9.20
N GLY A 108 -5.03 10.16 8.50
CA GLY A 108 -4.74 11.47 7.92
C GLY A 108 -4.81 12.66 8.87
N ASN A 109 -5.11 12.47 10.15
CA ASN A 109 -5.17 13.56 11.15
C ASN A 109 -3.89 14.41 11.16
N ASP A 110 -2.74 13.82 10.80
CA ASP A 110 -1.43 14.48 10.78
C ASP A 110 -0.95 14.88 9.37
N LYS A 111 -1.77 14.70 8.32
CA LYS A 111 -1.44 14.98 6.90
C LYS A 111 -2.56 15.70 6.16
N SER A 112 -2.98 16.82 6.74
CA SER A 112 -4.08 17.67 6.22
C SER A 112 -3.84 18.22 4.81
N ASP A 113 -2.58 18.34 4.40
CA ASP A 113 -2.16 18.73 3.05
C ASP A 113 -2.43 17.66 1.98
N LEU A 114 -2.50 16.38 2.38
CA LEU A 114 -2.83 15.27 1.49
C LEU A 114 -4.33 14.96 1.47
N CYS A 115 -5.02 15.21 2.57
CA CYS A 115 -6.45 14.99 2.71
C CYS A 115 -7.27 16.22 2.32
N VAL A 116 -7.13 16.64 1.06
CA VAL A 116 -7.84 17.82 0.53
C VAL A 116 -9.22 17.43 -0.03
N GLY A 117 -10.23 18.23 0.29
CA GLY A 117 -11.58 18.11 -0.27
C GLY A 117 -12.30 16.82 0.12
N GLU A 118 -12.92 16.16 -0.87
CA GLU A 118 -13.73 14.94 -0.67
C GLU A 118 -12.91 13.64 -0.73
N SER A 119 -11.58 13.74 -0.64
CA SER A 119 -10.68 12.58 -0.73
C SER A 119 -10.91 11.62 0.44
N TYR A 120 -11.16 10.35 0.12
CA TYR A 120 -11.29 9.29 1.13
C TYR A 120 -9.91 8.74 1.56
N ALA A 121 -9.02 8.52 0.61
CA ALA A 121 -7.67 8.06 0.89
C ALA A 121 -6.72 8.48 -0.23
N VAL A 122 -5.43 8.50 0.06
CA VAL A 122 -4.37 8.85 -0.90
C VAL A 122 -3.19 7.89 -0.73
N THR A 123 -2.70 7.32 -1.83
CA THR A 123 -1.42 6.59 -1.85
C THR A 123 -0.27 7.52 -2.24
N TYR A 124 0.74 7.59 -1.38
CA TYR A 124 1.98 8.31 -1.62
C TYR A 124 3.07 7.35 -2.11
N GLY A 125 3.42 7.48 -3.39
CA GLY A 125 4.24 6.49 -4.08
C GLY A 125 5.72 6.47 -3.68
N SER A 126 6.28 7.59 -3.21
CA SER A 126 7.70 7.63 -2.78
C SER A 126 7.94 6.92 -1.44
N THR A 127 6.91 6.77 -0.61
CA THR A 127 7.02 6.09 0.70
C THR A 127 6.13 4.86 0.81
N ASN A 128 5.46 4.46 -0.28
CA ASN A 128 4.51 3.34 -0.30
C ASN A 128 3.50 3.44 0.86
N THR A 129 2.92 4.62 1.07
CA THR A 129 2.04 4.88 2.22
C THR A 129 0.63 5.21 1.75
N ILE A 130 -0.36 4.49 2.26
CA ILE A 130 -1.78 4.82 2.11
C ILE A 130 -2.20 5.63 3.33
N VAL A 131 -2.66 6.85 3.09
CA VAL A 131 -3.22 7.75 4.09
C VAL A 131 -4.74 7.69 3.99
N PHE A 132 -5.41 7.29 5.08
CA PHE A 132 -6.87 7.34 5.17
C PHE A 132 -7.32 8.67 5.76
N CYS A 133 -8.11 9.43 5.00
CA CYS A 133 -8.63 10.74 5.40
C CYS A 133 -9.92 10.60 6.23
N ASP A 134 -10.29 11.64 6.97
CA ASP A 134 -11.49 11.64 7.83
C ASP A 134 -12.78 11.25 7.09
N ASN A 135 -12.92 11.69 5.84
CA ASN A 135 -14.05 11.33 4.99
C ASN A 135 -14.19 9.82 4.78
N TYR A 136 -13.10 9.05 4.80
CA TYR A 136 -13.18 7.58 4.71
C TYR A 136 -13.85 6.98 5.94
N PHE A 137 -13.55 7.49 7.12
CA PHE A 137 -14.13 7.01 8.36
C PHE A 137 -15.59 7.47 8.51
N ASN A 138 -15.88 8.70 8.10
CA ASN A 138 -17.18 9.35 8.31
C ASN A 138 -18.21 9.03 7.22
N ASN A 139 -17.79 8.91 5.95
CA ASN A 139 -18.72 8.89 4.82
C ASN A 139 -18.70 7.58 4.02
N VAL A 140 -17.62 6.80 4.10
CA VAL A 140 -17.55 5.50 3.42
C VAL A 140 -18.03 4.42 4.37
N VAL A 141 -19.01 3.63 3.94
CA VAL A 141 -19.56 2.51 4.71
C VAL A 141 -19.19 1.17 4.07
N ALA A 142 -19.19 0.10 4.87
CA ALA A 142 -19.12 -1.25 4.31
C ALA A 142 -20.47 -1.59 3.67
N THR A 143 -20.47 -1.98 2.39
CA THR A 143 -21.68 -2.31 1.64
C THR A 143 -21.43 -3.46 0.67
N SER A 144 -22.49 -4.20 0.34
CA SER A 144 -22.53 -5.22 -0.71
C SER A 144 -23.19 -4.71 -2.00
N SER A 145 -23.61 -3.45 -2.03
CA SER A 145 -24.27 -2.85 -3.19
C SER A 145 -23.31 -2.72 -4.37
N CYS A 146 -23.77 -3.08 -5.57
CA CYS A 146 -22.97 -2.91 -6.77
C CYS A 146 -22.73 -1.42 -7.07
N LYS A 147 -21.56 -1.11 -7.65
CA LYS A 147 -21.17 0.26 -8.07
C LYS A 147 -21.15 1.30 -6.93
N SER A 148 -21.05 0.84 -5.69
CA SER A 148 -20.85 1.70 -4.52
C SER A 148 -19.39 1.66 -4.10
N ILE A 149 -18.90 2.76 -3.50
CA ILE A 149 -17.59 2.77 -2.86
C ILE A 149 -17.75 2.15 -1.47
N ASP A 150 -17.28 0.92 -1.31
CA ASP A 150 -17.17 0.29 0.00
C ASP A 150 -15.75 0.47 0.57
N ARG A 151 -15.63 0.39 1.90
CA ARG A 151 -14.34 0.58 2.60
C ARG A 151 -13.23 -0.36 2.08
N GLY A 152 -13.56 -1.62 1.80
CA GLY A 152 -12.60 -2.59 1.26
C GLY A 152 -12.25 -2.32 -0.20
N MET A 153 -13.21 -1.90 -1.03
CA MET A 153 -12.91 -1.42 -2.40
C MET A 153 -11.99 -0.21 -2.35
N GLY A 154 -12.27 0.77 -1.49
CA GLY A 154 -11.45 1.96 -1.34
C GLY A 154 -9.99 1.61 -1.04
N LEU A 155 -9.76 0.66 -0.13
CA LEU A 155 -8.42 0.16 0.13
C LEU A 155 -7.83 -0.59 -1.07
N LEU A 156 -8.58 -1.48 -1.72
CA LEU A 156 -8.13 -2.22 -2.91
C LEU A 156 -7.68 -1.28 -4.04
N HIS A 157 -8.43 -0.19 -4.27
CA HIS A 157 -8.07 0.85 -5.23
C HIS A 157 -6.73 1.47 -4.88
N GLN A 158 -6.53 1.90 -3.63
CA GLN A 158 -5.28 2.51 -3.21
C GLN A 158 -4.09 1.53 -3.25
N SER A 159 -4.33 0.26 -2.90
CA SER A 159 -3.34 -0.82 -2.99
C SER A 159 -2.93 -1.15 -4.43
N SER A 160 -3.78 -0.88 -5.41
CA SER A 160 -3.49 -1.11 -6.84
C SER A 160 -2.56 -0.09 -7.48
N GLN A 161 -2.18 0.94 -6.71
CA GLN A 161 -1.27 1.96 -7.20
C GLN A 161 0.10 1.37 -7.54
N PRO A 162 0.74 1.78 -8.65
CA PRO A 162 1.94 1.12 -9.16
C PRO A 162 3.10 1.04 -8.17
N SER A 163 3.23 2.02 -7.28
CA SER A 163 4.28 2.04 -6.25
C SER A 163 4.17 0.88 -5.26
N LEU A 164 2.94 0.39 -5.00
CA LEU A 164 2.65 -0.74 -4.11
C LEU A 164 2.66 -2.08 -4.84
N CYS A 165 2.32 -2.11 -6.13
CA CYS A 165 2.26 -3.34 -6.92
C CYS A 165 3.57 -3.74 -7.64
N GLN A 166 4.56 -2.84 -7.69
CA GLN A 166 5.88 -3.08 -8.32
C GLN A 166 6.93 -3.67 -7.38
N GLY A 167 6.67 -3.73 -6.06
CA GLY A 167 7.63 -4.21 -5.06
C GLY A 167 7.87 -5.73 -4.99
N TYR A 168 7.39 -6.50 -5.98
CA TYR A 168 7.52 -7.96 -6.06
C TYR A 168 7.86 -8.42 -7.47
#